data_AF-A0A945SI96-F1
#
_entry.id   AF-A0A945SI96-F1
#
_cell.length_a   1.000
_cell.length_b   1.000
_cell.length_c   1.000
_cell.angle_alpha   90.00
_cell.angle_beta   90.00
_cell.angle_gamma   90.00
#
_symmetry.space_group_name_H-M   'P 1'
#
loop_
_entity.id
_entity.type
_entity.pdbx_description
1 polymer ?
#
loop_
_entity_poly.entity_id
_entity_poly.type
_entity_poly.pdbx_seq_one_letter_code
_entity_poly.pdbx_strand_id
1 'polypeptide(L)' 'MRFFTLILFLIVAALGTLFSVLNAVPVSFDYYLGQGEFPLSLLLVAVLALGVVLGILSALPMVLSLKMRLRRAEKAATE' A
#
# COMPACT_ATOMS: atom_id res chain seq x y z
N MET A 1 7.45 -21.89 -7.84
CA MET A 1 7.36 -20.56 -7.19
C MET A 1 7.85 -19.43 -8.09
N ARG A 2 9.13 -19.38 -8.49
CA ARG A 2 9.68 -18.24 -9.29
C ARG A 2 8.92 -17.97 -10.61
N PHE A 3 8.57 -19.00 -11.37
CA PHE A 3 7.75 -18.85 -12.59
C PHE A 3 6.34 -18.34 -12.32
N PHE A 4 5.66 -18.86 -11.29
CA PHE A 4 4.33 -18.37 -10.91
C PHE A 4 4.36 -16.90 -10.48
N THR A 5 5.36 -16.50 -9.69
CA THR A 5 5.55 -15.09 -9.30
C THR A 5 5.81 -14.19 -10.51
N LEU A 6 6.62 -14.65 -11.48
CA LEU A 6 6.87 -13.92 -12.71
C LEU A 6 5.59 -13.77 -13.55
N ILE A 7 4.82 -14.85 -13.74
CA ILE A 7 3.55 -14.82 -14.47
C ILE A 7 2.57 -13.87 -13.78
N LEU A 8 2.43 -13.95 -12.46
CA LEU A 8 1.57 -13.05 -11.71
C LEU A 8 2.03 -11.59 -11.84
N PHE A 9 3.33 -11.33 -11.75
CA PHE A 9 3.89 -9.99 -11.96
C PHE A 9 3.55 -9.46 -13.36
N LEU A 10 3.73 -10.26 -14.41
CA LEU A 10 3.40 -9.86 -15.78
C LEU A 10 1.90 -9.59 -15.95
N ILE A 11 1.03 -10.40 -15.34
CA ILE A 11 -0.42 -10.16 -15.35
C ILE A 11 -0.75 -8.83 -14.68
N VAL A 12 -0.24 -8.60 -13.47
CA VAL A 12 -0.48 -7.35 -12.73
C VAL A 12 0.07 -6.14 -13.49
N ALA A 13 1.26 -6.24 -14.05
CA ALA A 13 1.85 -5.18 -14.87
C ALA A 13 1.00 -4.90 -16.12
N ALA A 14 0.59 -5.93 -16.85
CA ALA A 14 -0.27 -5.79 -18.02
C ALA A 14 -1.60 -5.13 -17.65
N LEU A 15 -2.28 -5.59 -16.59
CA LEU A 15 -3.53 -4.99 -16.11
C LEU A 15 -3.34 -3.52 -15.72
N GLY A 16 -2.27 -3.18 -15.00
CA GLY A 16 -1.96 -1.80 -14.63
C GLY A 16 -1.73 -0.90 -15.84
N THR A 17 -0.99 -1.39 -16.84
CA THR A 17 -0.75 -0.64 -18.09
C THR A 17 -2.03 -0.45 -18.90
N LEU A 18 -2.83 -1.50 -19.08
CA LEU A 18 -4.12 -1.43 -19.79
C LEU A 18 -5.07 -0.48 -19.07
N PHE A 19 -5.15 -0.56 -17.74
CA PHE A 19 -5.96 0.36 -16.95
C PHE A 19 -5.52 1.82 -17.15
N SER A 20 -4.22 2.09 -17.12
CA SER A 20 -3.67 3.44 -17.30
C SER A 20 -3.94 4.00 -18.69
N VAL A 21 -3.79 3.18 -19.75
CA VAL A 21 -4.03 3.61 -21.14
C VAL A 21 -5.52 3.81 -21.42
N LEU A 22 -6.36 2.86 -21.01
CA LEU A 22 -7.81 2.94 -21.25
C LEU A 22 -8.49 4.03 -20.41
N ASN A 23 -7.90 4.42 -19.30
CA ASN A 23 -8.39 5.48 -18.40
C ASN A 23 -7.39 6.65 -18.31
N ALA A 24 -6.77 7.00 -19.44
CA ALA A 24 -5.80 8.10 -19.51
C ALA A 24 -6.46 9.50 -19.45
N VAL A 25 -7.78 9.58 -19.63
CA VAL A 25 -8.53 10.84 -19.56
C VAL A 25 -8.39 11.42 -18.15
N PRO A 26 -7.93 12.68 -18.01
CA PRO A 26 -7.88 13.35 -16.73
C PRO A 26 -9.27 13.49 -16.11
N VAL A 27 -9.36 13.31 -14.80
CA VAL A 27 -10.57 13.54 -14.01
C VAL A 27 -10.37 14.75 -13.11
N SER A 28 -11.43 15.56 -12.95
CA SER A 28 -11.42 16.64 -11.96
C SER A 28 -11.41 16.06 -10.56
N PHE A 29 -10.51 16.56 -9.73
CA PHE A 29 -10.38 16.18 -8.34
C PHE A 29 -10.40 17.43 -7.47
N ASP A 30 -11.50 17.59 -6.75
CA ASP A 30 -11.71 18.69 -5.82
C ASP A 30 -11.17 18.32 -4.44
N TYR A 31 -10.16 19.04 -3.98
CA TYR A 31 -9.61 18.94 -2.64
C TYR A 31 -10.12 20.10 -1.77
N TYR A 32 -9.99 19.97 -0.45
CA TYR A 32 -10.52 20.95 0.50
C TYR A 32 -10.07 22.42 0.26
N LEU A 33 -8.95 22.62 -0.44
CA LEU A 33 -8.36 23.94 -0.69
C LEU A 33 -8.25 24.30 -2.18
N GLY A 34 -8.89 23.55 -3.09
CA GLY A 34 -8.82 23.81 -4.53
C GLY A 34 -9.26 22.66 -5.42
N GLN A 35 -8.99 22.77 -6.71
CA GLN A 35 -9.37 21.79 -7.73
C GLN A 35 -8.17 21.53 -8.66
N GLY A 36 -8.08 20.32 -9.21
CA GLY A 36 -7.04 19.97 -10.18
C GLY A 36 -7.42 18.76 -11.02
N GLU A 37 -6.84 18.64 -12.21
CA GLU A 37 -7.08 17.53 -13.12
C GLU A 37 -5.94 16.51 -13.04
N PHE A 38 -6.27 15.26 -12.74
CA PHE A 38 -5.29 14.18 -12.60
C PHE A 38 -5.75 12.93 -13.33
N PRO A 39 -4.85 12.10 -13.88
CA PRO A 39 -5.20 10.78 -14.39
C PRO A 39 -5.76 9.90 -13.28
N LEU A 40 -6.85 9.16 -13.55
CA LEU A 40 -7.49 8.29 -12.57
C LEU A 40 -6.52 7.26 -11.97
N SER A 41 -5.63 6.72 -12.80
CA SER A 41 -4.60 5.76 -12.37
C SER A 41 -3.65 6.32 -11.31
N LEU A 42 -3.27 7.60 -11.41
CA LEU A 42 -2.42 8.25 -10.42
C LEU A 42 -3.13 8.38 -9.08
N LEU A 43 -4.40 8.82 -9.09
CA LEU A 43 -5.20 8.98 -7.88
C LEU A 43 -5.40 7.65 -7.15
N LEU A 44 -5.69 6.57 -7.87
CA LEU A 44 -5.86 5.25 -7.28
C LEU A 44 -4.57 4.72 -6.63
N VAL A 45 -3.43 4.88 -7.31
CA VAL A 45 -2.13 4.48 -6.73
C VAL A 45 -1.80 5.32 -5.49
N ALA A 46 -2.07 6.62 -5.53
CA ALA A 46 -1.84 7.50 -4.40
C ALA A 46 -2.69 7.13 -3.18
N VAL A 47 -4.00 6.88 -3.38
CA VAL A 47 -4.92 6.47 -2.30
C VAL A 47 -4.54 5.10 -1.74
N LEU A 48 -4.15 4.15 -2.59
CA LEU A 48 -3.66 2.84 -2.15
C LEU A 48 -2.38 2.98 -1.31
N ALA A 49 -1.42 3.78 -1.77
CA ALA A 49 -0.18 4.04 -1.04
C ALA A 49 -0.45 4.70 0.32
N LEU A 50 -1.34 5.69 0.36
CA LEU A 50 -1.79 6.31 1.61
C LEU A 50 -2.44 5.28 2.55
N GLY A 51 -3.32 4.41 2.03
CA GLY A 51 -3.93 3.34 2.79
C GLY A 51 -2.91 2.37 3.40
N VAL A 52 -1.87 1.99 2.64
CA VAL A 52 -0.76 1.15 3.14
C VAL A 52 0.01 1.86 4.25
N VAL A 53 0.36 3.13 4.07
CA VAL A 53 1.06 3.92 5.09
C VAL A 53 0.21 4.02 6.36
N LEU A 54 -1.07 4.35 6.24
CA LEU A 54 -1.99 4.44 7.38
C LEU A 54 -2.17 3.09 8.07
N GLY A 55 -2.27 1.99 7.32
CA GLY A 55 -2.38 0.64 7.86
C GLY A 55 -1.11 0.19 8.61
N ILE A 56 0.08 0.56 8.11
CA ILE A 56 1.34 0.33 8.82
C ILE A 56 1.35 1.14 10.12
N LEU A 57 1.03 2.44 10.04
CA LEU A 57 1.01 3.33 11.20
C LEU A 57 0.01 2.87 12.27
N SER A 58 -1.15 2.35 11.88
CA SER A 58 -2.13 1.81 12.83
C SER A 58 -1.66 0.51 13.49
N ALA A 59 -0.88 -0.32 12.79
CA ALA A 59 -0.34 -1.58 13.33
C ALA A 59 0.90 -1.38 14.21
N LEU A 60 1.64 -0.27 14.06
CA LEU A 60 2.90 -0.02 14.77
C LEU A 60 2.81 -0.19 16.30
N PRO A 61 1.83 0.41 17.02
CA PRO A 61 1.75 0.30 18.48
C PRO A 61 1.57 -1.15 18.94
N MET A 62 0.74 -1.92 18.22
CA MET A 62 0.52 -3.34 18.49
C MET A 62 1.83 -4.11 18.34
N VAL A 63 2.51 -3.98 17.20
CA VAL A 63 3.77 -4.68 16.92
C VAL A 63 4.85 -4.33 17.94
N LEU A 64 4.99 -3.05 18.31
CA LEU A 64 5.94 -2.61 19.33
C LEU A 64 5.62 -3.22 20.70
N SER A 65 4.34 -3.24 21.08
CA SER A 65 3.90 -3.84 22.35
C SER A 65 4.20 -5.33 22.41
N LEU A 66 3.97 -6.07 21.32
CA LEU A 66 4.27 -7.49 21.21
C LEU A 66 5.78 -7.73 21.33
N LYS A 67 6.59 -6.94 20.64
CA LYS A 67 8.06 -7.06 20.68
C LYS A 67 8.63 -6.79 22.08
N MET A 68 8.05 -5.83 22.81
CA MET A 68 8.43 -5.57 24.21
C MET A 68 8.04 -6.73 25.14
N ARG A 69 6.84 -7.28 24.99
CA ARG A 69 6.37 -8.43 25.79
C ARG A 69 7.23 -9.67 25.52
N LEU A 70 7.56 -9.94 24.26
CA LEU A 70 8.42 -11.05 23.87
C LEU A 70 9.80 -10.96 24.57
N ARG A 71 10.45 -9.80 24.50
CA ARG A 71 11.74 -9.58 25.18
C ARG A 71 11.68 -9.77 26.70
N ARG A 72 10.55 -9.44 27.33
CA ARG A 72 10.38 -9.66 28.78
C ARG A 72 10.22 -11.15 29.10
N ALA A 73 9.46 -11.88 28.29
CA ALA A 73 9.26 -13.31 28.45
C ALA A 73 10.55 -14.10 28.24
N GLU A 74 11.36 -13.75 27.24
CA GLU A 74 12.68 -14.38 26.98
C GLU A 74 13.64 -14.22 28.16
N LYS A 75 13.67 -13.03 28.79
CA LYS A 75 14.49 -12.79 29.99
C LYS A 75 14.08 -13.68 31.16
N ALA A 76 12.77 -13.77 31.43
CA ALA A 76 12.25 -14.57 32.54
C ALA A 76 12.43 -16.09 32.36
N ALA A 77 12.64 -16.58 31.12
CA ALA A 77 12.89 -17.98 30.85
C ALA A 77 14.38 -18.39 30.94
N THR A 78 15.28 -17.40 31.05
CA THR A 78 16.73 -17.62 31.15
C THR A 78 17.24 -17.50 32.59
N GLU A 79 16.44 -16.91 33.49
CA GLU A 79 16.63 -16.86 34.95
C GLU A 79 16.02 -18.11 35.62
#